data_AF-U4VDM4-F1
#
_entry.id   AF-U4VDM4-F1
#
_cell.length_a   1.000
_cell.length_b   1.000
_cell.length_c   1.000
_cell.angle_alpha   90.00
_cell.angle_beta   90.00
_cell.angle_gamma   90.00
#
_symmetry.space_group_name_H-M   'P 1'
#
loop_
_entity.id
_entity.type
_entity.pdbx_description
1 polymer ?
#
loop_
_entity_poly.entity_id
_entity_poly.type
_entity_poly.pdbx_seq_one_letter_code
_entity_poly.pdbx_strand_id
1 'polypeptide(L)'
;MTVENLEGHGFEVHDVENLREHYGMTCRLWCERLYNNFDKAVAEIGYPKARLWLLYLAGCSLAFERGTVQINQTLASKRKRGISAVPQTRADIYAGFEKSDS
;
A
#
# COMPACT_ATOMS: atom_id res chain seq x y z
N MET A 1 -16.65 -2.20 7.83
CA MET A 1 -15.19 -2.27 7.47
C MET A 1 -14.94 -1.29 6.32
N THR A 2 -13.94 -0.40 6.44
CA THR A 2 -13.63 0.80 5.62
C THR A 2 -14.73 1.41 4.73
N VAL A 3 -15.15 0.75 3.64
CA VAL A 3 -16.23 1.22 2.74
C VAL A 3 -17.51 1.52 3.53
N GLU A 4 -18.00 0.56 4.32
CA GLU A 4 -19.21 0.75 5.14
C GLU A 4 -19.05 1.91 6.13
N ASN A 5 -17.84 2.09 6.68
CA ASN A 5 -17.57 3.17 7.61
C ASN A 5 -17.59 4.52 6.88
N LEU A 6 -16.98 4.61 5.69
CA LEU A 6 -16.99 5.82 4.87
C LEU A 6 -18.43 6.19 4.49
N GLU A 7 -19.21 5.22 4.00
CA GLU A 7 -20.61 5.45 3.63
C GLU A 7 -21.47 5.85 4.83
N GLY A 8 -21.29 5.18 5.98
CA GLY A 8 -21.96 5.51 7.23
C GLY A 8 -21.65 6.92 7.75
N HIS A 9 -20.50 7.48 7.36
CA HIS A 9 -20.09 8.85 7.71
C HIS A 9 -20.31 9.87 6.57
N GLY A 10 -21.15 9.53 5.60
CA GLY A 10 -21.59 10.47 4.56
C GLY A 10 -20.61 10.66 3.41
N PHE A 11 -19.69 9.71 3.21
CA PHE A 11 -18.89 9.63 2.00
C PHE A 11 -19.57 8.76 0.95
N GLU A 12 -19.17 8.98 -0.29
CA GLU A 12 -19.44 8.14 -1.45
C GLU A 12 -18.09 7.57 -1.89
N VAL A 13 -18.00 6.25 -1.97
CA VAL A 13 -16.79 5.53 -2.39
C VAL A 13 -16.84 5.36 -3.91
N HIS A 14 -15.78 5.79 -4.60
CA HIS A 14 -15.71 5.79 -6.07
C HIS A 14 -14.86 4.64 -6.61
N ASP A 15 -13.81 4.24 -5.90
CA ASP A 15 -12.92 3.15 -6.31
C ASP A 15 -12.21 2.55 -5.09
N VAL A 16 -11.89 1.25 -5.18
CA VAL A 16 -11.04 0.53 -4.23
C VAL A 16 -10.07 -0.33 -5.02
N GLU A 17 -8.78 -0.02 -4.92
CA GLU A 17 -7.70 -0.75 -5.57
C GLU A 17 -6.85 -1.48 -4.52
N ASN A 18 -6.65 -2.78 -4.72
CA ASN A 18 -5.81 -3.60 -3.86
C ASN A 18 -4.37 -3.57 -4.37
N LEU A 19 -3.43 -3.17 -3.49
CA LEU A 19 -2.00 -3.07 -3.80
C LEU A 19 -1.17 -4.13 -3.08
N ARG A 20 -1.79 -5.25 -2.68
CA ARG A 20 -1.17 -6.32 -1.87
C ARG A 20 0.13 -6.84 -2.46
N GLU A 21 0.17 -7.21 -3.73
CA GLU A 21 1.36 -7.74 -4.39
C GLU A 21 2.49 -6.72 -4.42
N HIS A 22 2.16 -5.45 -4.70
CA HIS A 22 3.12 -4.35 -4.68
C HIS A 22 3.75 -4.17 -3.29
N TYR A 23 2.94 -4.25 -2.24
CA TYR A 23 3.42 -4.10 -0.87
C TYR A 23 4.23 -5.32 -0.40
N GLY A 24 3.85 -6.53 -0.83
CA GLY A 24 4.64 -7.74 -0.62
C GLY A 24 6.06 -7.59 -1.19
N MET A 25 6.17 -7.18 -2.46
CA MET A 25 7.45 -6.90 -3.11
C MET A 25 8.24 -5.80 -2.38
N THR A 26 7.56 -4.75 -1.91
CA THR A 26 8.20 -3.66 -1.15
C THR A 26 8.81 -4.17 0.17
N CYS A 27 8.05 -4.91 0.97
CA CYS A 27 8.53 -5.49 2.22
C CYS A 27 9.69 -6.44 2.01
N ARG A 28 9.65 -7.24 0.94
CA ARG A 28 10.77 -8.12 0.55
C ARG A 28 12.05 -7.33 0.30
N LEU A 29 11.98 -6.31 -0.56
CA LEU A 29 13.15 -5.48 -0.90
C LEU A 29 13.70 -4.74 0.33
N TRP A 30 12.84 -4.29 1.25
CA TRP A 30 13.28 -3.69 2.51
C TRP A 30 13.96 -4.71 3.43
N CYS A 31 13.40 -5.92 3.55
CA CYS A 31 13.99 -7.00 4.32
C CYS A 31 15.40 -7.35 3.80
N GLU A 32 15.55 -7.53 2.48
CA GLU A 32 16.83 -7.83 1.83
C GLU A 32 17.86 -6.71 2.07
N ARG A 33 17.45 -5.44 1.92
CA ARG A 33 18.33 -4.29 2.18
C ARG A 33 18.76 -4.17 3.63
N LEU A 34 17.85 -4.40 4.58
CA LEU A 34 18.15 -4.39 6.02
C LEU A 34 19.10 -5.53 6.38
N TYR A 35 18.86 -6.74 5.86
CA TYR A 35 19.75 -7.88 6.08
C TYR A 35 21.18 -7.60 5.57
N ASN A 36 21.31 -7.03 4.36
CA ASN A 36 22.61 -6.70 3.78
C ASN A 36 23.36 -5.58 4.52
N ASN A 37 22.68 -4.79 5.35
CA ASN A 37 23.26 -3.71 6.15
C ASN A 37 23.09 -3.95 7.65
N PHE A 38 22.91 -5.21 8.07
CA PHE A 38 22.48 -5.53 9.42
C PHE A 38 23.46 -5.01 10.49
N ASP A 39 24.77 -5.13 10.27
CA ASP A 39 25.78 -4.63 11.21
C ASP A 39 25.69 -3.12 11.45
N LYS A 40 25.38 -2.34 10.38
CA LYS A 40 25.16 -0.90 10.50
C LYS A 40 23.89 -0.61 11.31
N ALA A 41 22.82 -1.35 11.06
CA ALA A 41 21.59 -1.23 11.84
C ALA A 41 21.82 -1.61 13.32
N VAL A 42 22.60 -2.66 13.60
CA VAL A 42 22.98 -3.04 14.97
C VAL A 42 23.77 -1.93 15.66
N ALA A 43 24.72 -1.30 14.96
CA ALA A 43 25.48 -0.17 15.49
C ALA A 43 24.59 1.06 15.79
N GLU A 44 23.54 1.27 15.01
CA GLU A 44 22.65 2.43 15.15
C GLU A 44 21.58 2.24 16.24
N ILE A 45 20.92 1.09 16.28
CA ILE A 45 19.74 0.87 17.14
C ILE A 45 19.87 -0.30 18.12
N GLY A 46 21.01 -1.00 18.10
CA GLY A 46 21.27 -2.17 18.92
C GLY A 46 20.68 -3.47 18.36
N TYR A 47 21.34 -4.59 18.67
CA TYR A 47 20.99 -5.91 18.14
C TYR A 47 19.53 -6.33 18.36
N PRO A 48 18.93 -6.18 19.56
CA PRO A 48 17.55 -6.61 19.78
C PRO A 48 16.55 -5.90 18.85
N LYS A 49 16.73 -4.59 18.64
CA LYS A 49 15.84 -3.80 17.77
C LYS A 49 16.07 -4.11 16.30
N ALA A 50 17.33 -4.19 15.86
CA ALA A 50 17.67 -4.55 14.48
C ALA A 50 17.08 -5.92 14.11
N ARG A 51 17.20 -6.91 14.99
CA ARG A 51 16.62 -8.25 14.78
C ARG A 51 15.09 -8.23 14.73
N LEU A 52 14.45 -7.44 15.59
CA LEU A 52 12.99 -7.30 15.59
C LEU A 52 12.49 -6.73 14.26
N TRP A 53 13.12 -5.68 13.75
CA TRP A 53 12.76 -5.07 12.46
C TRP A 53 12.95 -6.03 11.29
N LEU A 54 14.04 -6.80 11.29
CA LEU A 54 14.27 -7.81 10.26
C LEU A 54 13.17 -8.89 10.26
N LEU A 55 12.82 -9.42 11.44
CA LEU A 55 11.74 -10.39 11.58
C LEU A 55 10.38 -9.81 11.19
N TYR A 56 10.10 -8.56 11.55
CA TYR A 56 8.89 -7.86 11.18
C TYR A 56 8.75 -7.75 9.66
N LEU A 57 9.78 -7.25 8.96
CA LEU A 57 9.74 -7.09 7.50
C LEU A 57 9.62 -8.43 6.76
N ALA A 58 10.33 -9.46 7.22
CA ALA A 58 10.20 -10.81 6.69
C ALA A 58 8.78 -11.37 6.88
N GLY A 59 8.21 -11.18 8.07
CA GLY A 59 6.84 -11.58 8.40
C GLY A 59 5.80 -10.84 7.55
N CYS A 60 5.93 -9.52 7.39
CA CYS A 60 5.06 -8.72 6.53
C CYS A 60 5.12 -9.18 5.08
N SER A 61 6.33 -9.39 4.53
CA SER A 61 6.50 -9.89 3.17
C SER A 61 5.71 -11.18 2.94
N LEU A 62 5.87 -12.16 3.84
CA LEU A 62 5.16 -13.44 3.77
C LEU A 62 3.64 -13.28 3.92
N ALA A 63 3.18 -12.41 4.83
CA ALA A 63 1.76 -12.18 5.04
C ALA A 63 1.08 -11.59 3.80
N PHE A 64 1.72 -10.60 3.14
CA PHE A 64 1.22 -10.04 1.88
C PHE A 64 1.26 -11.08 0.76
N GLU A 65 2.37 -11.82 0.58
CA GLU A 65 2.49 -12.87 -0.44
C GLU A 65 1.42 -13.96 -0.28
N ARG A 66 1.16 -14.40 0.96
CA ARG A 66 0.16 -15.43 1.29
C ARG A 66 -1.28 -14.93 1.31
N GLY A 67 -1.51 -13.62 1.19
CA GLY A 67 -2.85 -13.06 1.18
C GLY A 67 -3.54 -13.00 2.53
N THR A 68 -2.81 -13.12 3.63
CA THR A 68 -3.38 -13.02 4.99
C THR A 68 -3.54 -11.58 5.46
N VAL A 69 -2.92 -10.63 4.75
CA VAL A 69 -3.12 -9.19 4.91
C VAL A 69 -3.29 -8.53 3.54
N GLN A 70 -3.91 -7.35 3.52
CA GLN A 70 -4.14 -6.56 2.32
C GLN A 70 -3.86 -5.09 2.59
N ILE A 71 -3.60 -4.35 1.52
CA ILE A 71 -3.55 -2.89 1.54
C ILE A 71 -4.43 -2.41 0.39
N ASN A 72 -5.36 -1.51 0.70
CA ASN A 72 -6.30 -0.99 -0.26
C ASN A 72 -6.18 0.53 -0.32
N GLN A 73 -6.07 1.06 -1.52
CA GLN A 73 -6.27 2.48 -1.78
C GLN A 73 -7.77 2.69 -2.00
N THR A 74 -8.37 3.64 -1.27
CA THR A 74 -9.80 3.95 -1.40
C THR A 74 -9.97 5.39 -1.83
N LEU A 75 -10.61 5.60 -2.97
CA LEU A 75 -11.03 6.91 -3.44
C LEU A 75 -12.45 7.18 -2.95
N ALA A 76 -12.63 8.25 -2.17
CA ALA A 76 -13.94 8.63 -1.67
C ALA A 76 -14.09 10.16 -1.65
N SER A 77 -15.31 10.64 -1.80
CA SER A 77 -15.65 12.06 -1.67
C SER A 77 -16.85 12.23 -0.76
N LYS A 78 -17.04 13.44 -0.21
CA LYS A 78 -18.25 13.73 0.58
C LYS A 78 -19.47 13.62 -0.35
N ARG A 79 -20.46 12.83 0.05
CA ARG A 79 -21.69 12.62 -0.72
C ARG A 79 -22.39 13.96 -0.99
N LYS A 80 -22.77 14.19 -2.24
CA LYS A 80 -23.54 15.35 -2.68
C LYS A 80 -24.68 14.89 -3.58
N ARG A 81 -25.73 15.71 -3.73
CA ARG A 81 -26.77 15.46 -4.74
C ARG A 81 -26.22 15.81 -6.12
N GLY A 82 -26.52 14.99 -7.12
CA GLY A 82 -26.11 15.21 -8.50
C GLY A 82 -24.93 14.32 -8.92
N ILE A 83 -24.25 14.72 -10.00
CA ILE A 83 -23.15 13.94 -10.58
C ILE A 83 -21.93 13.99 -9.66
N SER A 84 -21.27 12.84 -9.48
CA SER A 84 -20.03 12.74 -8.73
C SER A 84 -18.93 13.62 -9.34
N ALA A 85 -18.00 14.10 -8.49
CA ALA A 85 -16.89 14.96 -8.91
C ALA A 85 -15.74 14.21 -9.60
N VAL A 86 -15.86 12.89 -9.78
CA VAL A 86 -14.86 12.06 -10.48
C VAL A 86 -15.28 11.83 -11.94
N PRO A 87 -14.32 11.68 -12.87
CA PRO A 87 -14.62 11.29 -14.25
C PRO A 87 -15.40 9.96 -14.31
N GLN A 88 -16.17 9.77 -15.37
CA GLN A 88 -17.00 8.57 -15.57
C GLN A 88 -16.18 7.30 -15.84
N THR A 89 -14.89 7.44 -16.16
CA THR A 89 -13.96 6.34 -16.42
C THR A 89 -12.65 6.60 -15.69
N ARG A 90 -11.85 5.56 -15.48
CA ARG A 90 -10.53 5.66 -14.81
C ARG A 90 -9.38 6.03 -15.77
N ALA A 91 -9.69 6.46 -17.00
CA ALA A 91 -8.68 6.71 -18.02
C ALA A 91 -7.70 7.82 -17.62
N ASP A 92 -8.17 8.81 -16.86
CA ASP A 92 -7.37 9.91 -16.30
C ASP A 92 -6.25 9.42 -15.37
N ILE A 93 -6.48 8.34 -14.61
CA ILE A 93 -5.48 7.75 -13.70
C ILE A 93 -4.32 7.11 -14.48
N TYR A 94 -4.59 6.62 -15.70
CA TYR A 94 -3.58 5.93 -16.52
C TYR A 94 -3.01 6.78 -17.67
N ALA A 95 -3.56 7.97 -17.91
CA ALA A 95 -3.18 8.84 -19.03
C ALA A 95 -1.70 9.29 -19.03
N GLY A 96 -1.03 9.27 -17.87
CA GLY A 96 0.38 9.66 -17.74
C GLY A 96 1.40 8.55 -18.04
N PHE A 97 0.97 7.35 -18.40
CA PHE A 97 1.85 6.20 -18.71
C PHE A 97 1.97 5.90 -20.20
N GLU A 98 1.46 6.78 -21.08
CA GLU A 98 1.74 6.69 -22.51
C GLU A 98 3.25 6.82 -22.72
N LYS A 99 3.84 5.75 -23.27
CA LYS A 99 5.28 5.58 -23.40
C LYS A 99 5.92 6.78 -24.08
N SER A 100 6.97 7.31 -23.48
CA SER A 100 8.04 7.98 -24.23
C SER A 100 8.75 6.93 -25.10
N ASP A 101 8.12 6.52 -26.20
CA ASP A 101 8.74 5.71 -27.24
C ASP A 101 9.43 6.64 -28.24
N SER A 102 10.72 6.96 -27.98
CA SER A 102 11.83 7.04 -28.96
C SER A 102 13.13 7.46 -28.28
#